data_AF-A0A423VIU5-F1
#
_entry.id   AF-A0A423VIU5-F1
#
_cell.length_a   1.000
_cell.length_b   1.000
_cell.length_c   1.000
_cell.angle_alpha   90.00
_cell.angle_beta   90.00
_cell.angle_gamma   90.00
#
_symmetry.space_group_name_H-M   'P 1'
#
loop_
_entity.id
_entity.type
_entity.pdbx_description
1 polymer ?
#
loop_
_entity_poly.entity_id
_entity_poly.type
_entity_poly.pdbx_seq_one_letter_code
_entity_poly.pdbx_strand_id
1 'polypeptide(L)'
;MARSDSSSASSVDQSNTPGIIAPVPVRPRLPSRKSSGTIIVPRESVEAVEPTDVRIDPGDVRAMSPRRTSEDLEALGREARDELRRHAKALQESLLMIFNRIEAVKEEHDKLDSNNKFLQKYIGDLMSTSKITATSSTRGKK
;
A
#
# COMPACT_ATOMS: atom_id res chain seq x y z
N MET A 1 19.40 -35.84 -37.39
CA MET A 1 18.73 -34.92 -36.44
C MET A 1 19.50 -34.95 -35.12
N ALA A 2 20.39 -33.98 -34.91
CA ALA A 2 21.16 -33.84 -33.68
C ALA A 2 20.26 -33.28 -32.56
N ARG A 3 20.29 -33.89 -31.37
CA ARG A 3 19.59 -33.40 -30.18
C ARG A 3 20.60 -32.68 -29.29
N SER A 4 20.35 -31.39 -29.05
CA SER A 4 21.19 -30.55 -28.20
C SER A 4 20.87 -30.80 -26.73
N ASP A 5 21.86 -31.25 -25.96
CA ASP A 5 21.82 -31.27 -24.50
C ASP A 5 22.22 -29.87 -23.98
N SER A 6 21.24 -29.06 -23.61
CA SER A 6 21.50 -27.76 -22.97
C SER A 6 21.89 -27.97 -21.50
N SER A 7 23.19 -27.87 -21.21
CA SER A 7 23.71 -27.73 -19.85
C SER A 7 23.91 -26.24 -19.56
N SER A 8 23.12 -25.69 -18.66
CA SER A 8 23.26 -24.30 -18.19
C SER A 8 24.41 -24.21 -17.18
N ALA A 9 25.62 -23.93 -17.66
CA ALA A 9 26.74 -23.54 -16.80
C ALA A 9 26.63 -22.05 -16.48
N SER A 10 26.31 -21.71 -15.23
CA SER A 10 26.33 -20.34 -14.73
C SER A 10 27.77 -19.84 -14.62
N SER A 11 28.15 -18.89 -15.47
CA SER A 11 29.43 -18.18 -15.44
C SER A 11 29.49 -17.24 -14.23
N VAL A 12 30.39 -17.52 -13.28
CA VAL A 12 30.83 -16.55 -12.27
C VAL A 12 32.31 -16.25 -12.51
N ASP A 13 32.60 -14.99 -12.82
CA ASP A 13 33.93 -14.45 -13.06
C ASP A 13 34.55 -13.98 -11.73
N GLN A 14 35.69 -14.54 -11.33
CA GLN A 14 36.65 -13.86 -10.43
C GLN A 14 38.02 -14.54 -10.39
N SER A 15 39.00 -13.85 -10.97
CA SER A 15 40.42 -13.74 -10.58
C SER A 15 41.10 -14.87 -9.77
N ASN A 16 42.04 -15.54 -10.43
CA ASN A 16 43.36 -15.98 -9.91
C ASN A 16 43.40 -16.69 -8.54
N THR A 17 42.88 -17.91 -8.46
CA THR A 17 43.18 -18.87 -7.37
C THR A 17 43.42 -20.28 -7.96
N PRO A 18 44.35 -21.10 -7.41
CA PRO A 18 44.60 -22.45 -7.93
C PRO A 18 43.36 -23.32 -7.71
N GLY A 19 42.69 -23.69 -8.81
CA GLY A 19 41.39 -24.33 -8.81
C GLY A 19 41.38 -25.68 -8.09
N ILE A 20 40.61 -25.74 -6.99
CA ILE A 20 40.20 -27.00 -6.38
C ILE A 20 39.20 -27.65 -7.34
N ILE A 21 39.64 -28.68 -8.08
CA ILE A 21 38.77 -29.51 -8.92
C ILE A 21 37.98 -30.43 -7.99
N ALA A 22 36.92 -29.89 -7.38
CA ALA A 22 35.93 -30.73 -6.70
C ALA A 22 35.01 -31.37 -7.75
N PRO A 23 34.76 -32.70 -7.71
CA PRO A 23 33.84 -33.33 -8.64
C PRO A 23 32.44 -32.73 -8.45
N VAL A 24 31.86 -32.23 -9.55
CA VAL A 24 30.50 -31.68 -9.56
C VAL A 24 29.54 -32.79 -9.10
N PRO A 25 28.78 -32.61 -8.01
CA PRO A 25 27.82 -33.61 -7.54
C PRO A 25 26.78 -33.87 -8.63
N VAL A 26 26.80 -35.08 -9.20
CA VAL A 26 25.83 -35.48 -10.22
C VAL A 26 24.53 -35.84 -9.50
N ARG A 27 23.46 -35.07 -9.74
CA ARG A 27 22.13 -35.39 -9.23
C ARG A 27 21.69 -36.77 -9.77
N PRO A 28 21.25 -37.70 -8.91
CA PRO A 28 20.65 -38.95 -9.36
C PRO A 28 19.51 -38.70 -10.35
N ARG A 29 19.47 -39.50 -11.43
CA ARG A 29 18.43 -39.38 -12.46
C ARG A 29 17.06 -39.64 -11.80
N LEU A 30 16.15 -38.67 -11.90
CA LEU A 30 14.77 -38.86 -11.45
C LEU A 30 14.15 -40.01 -12.27
N PRO A 31 13.40 -40.93 -11.64
CA PRO A 31 12.69 -41.96 -12.38
C PRO A 31 11.75 -41.30 -13.39
N SER A 32 11.70 -41.86 -14.60
CA SER A 32 10.81 -41.38 -15.67
C SER A 32 9.36 -41.43 -15.16
N ARG A 33 8.76 -40.27 -14.95
CA ARG A 33 7.33 -40.16 -14.64
C ARG A 33 6.58 -40.19 -15.95
N LYS A 34 5.56 -41.05 -16.05
CA LYS A 34 4.56 -40.97 -17.14
C LYS A 34 3.95 -39.57 -17.11
N SER A 35 3.67 -38.98 -18.28
CA SER A 35 2.92 -37.72 -18.35
C SER A 35 1.56 -37.93 -17.69
N SER A 36 1.36 -37.39 -16.50
CA SER A 36 0.03 -37.27 -15.91
C SER A 36 -0.76 -36.39 -16.87
N GLY A 37 -1.94 -36.84 -17.30
CA GLY A 37 -2.77 -36.10 -18.22
C GLY A 37 -3.11 -34.70 -17.72
N THR A 38 -3.82 -33.95 -18.56
CA THR A 38 -4.31 -32.61 -18.24
C THR A 38 -5.06 -32.57 -16.90
N ILE A 39 -4.72 -31.60 -16.05
CA ILE A 39 -5.34 -31.35 -14.72
C ILE A 39 -6.73 -30.69 -14.86
N ILE A 40 -7.15 -30.35 -16.09
CA ILE A 40 -8.44 -29.69 -16.35
C ILE A 40 -9.57 -30.68 -16.16
N VAL A 41 -10.33 -30.49 -15.08
CA VAL A 41 -11.56 -31.21 -14.79
C VAL A 41 -12.74 -30.37 -15.31
N PRO A 42 -13.63 -30.91 -16.17
CA PRO A 42 -14.83 -30.21 -16.64
C PRO A 42 -15.72 -29.74 -15.47
N ARG A 43 -16.31 -28.56 -15.59
CA ARG A 43 -17.00 -27.86 -14.49
C ARG A 43 -18.26 -28.61 -14.00
N GLU A 44 -18.86 -29.36 -14.90
CA GLU A 44 -20.05 -30.19 -14.72
C GLU A 44 -19.75 -31.65 -14.31
N SER A 45 -18.47 -31.99 -14.12
CA SER A 45 -18.10 -33.34 -13.66
C SER A 45 -18.47 -33.55 -12.19
N VAL A 46 -18.83 -34.78 -11.85
CA VAL A 46 -19.20 -35.20 -10.49
C VAL A 46 -18.07 -34.90 -9.49
N GLU A 47 -16.82 -35.05 -9.91
CA GLU A 47 -15.63 -34.77 -9.11
C GLU A 47 -15.45 -33.27 -8.79
N ALA A 48 -15.98 -32.37 -9.63
CA ALA A 48 -15.94 -30.93 -9.40
C ALA A 48 -17.13 -30.42 -8.55
N VAL A 49 -18.25 -31.15 -8.54
CA VAL A 49 -19.51 -30.71 -7.93
C VAL A 49 -19.71 -31.29 -6.53
N GLU A 50 -19.30 -32.53 -6.29
CA GLU A 50 -19.46 -33.15 -4.96
C GLU A 50 -18.16 -33.07 -4.14
N PRO A 51 -18.23 -32.67 -2.86
CA PRO A 51 -17.13 -32.87 -1.92
C PRO A 51 -16.81 -34.36 -1.87
N THR A 52 -15.75 -34.77 -2.55
CA THR A 52 -15.32 -36.16 -2.54
C THR A 52 -14.83 -36.44 -1.12
N ASP A 53 -15.54 -37.33 -0.40
CA ASP A 53 -15.09 -37.89 0.88
C ASP A 53 -13.88 -38.82 0.60
N VAL A 54 -12.76 -38.20 0.23
CA VAL A 54 -11.50 -38.91 0.02
C VAL A 54 -10.99 -39.29 1.39
N ARG A 55 -11.11 -40.57 1.73
CA ARG A 55 -10.40 -41.15 2.87
C ARG A 55 -8.90 -40.95 2.64
N ILE A 56 -8.33 -40.00 3.38
CA ILE A 56 -6.92 -39.66 3.26
C ILE A 56 -6.13 -40.77 3.94
N ASP A 57 -5.35 -41.51 3.16
CA ASP A 57 -4.48 -42.58 3.66
C ASP A 57 -3.40 -41.99 4.57
N PRO A 58 -3.01 -42.63 5.69
CA PRO A 58 -1.96 -42.15 6.58
C PRO A 58 -0.59 -41.84 5.92
N GLY A 59 -0.34 -42.32 4.69
CA GLY A 59 0.86 -41.97 3.90
C GLY A 59 0.68 -40.79 2.94
N ASP A 60 -0.52 -40.20 2.84
CA ASP A 60 -0.79 -39.09 1.93
C ASP A 60 -0.17 -37.79 2.47
N VAL A 61 0.64 -37.13 1.64
CA VAL A 61 1.25 -35.81 1.91
C VAL A 61 0.22 -34.76 2.33
N ARG A 62 -1.03 -34.93 1.89
CA ARG A 62 -2.19 -34.12 2.24
C ARG A 62 -2.61 -34.22 3.70
N ALA A 63 -2.32 -35.32 4.39
CA ALA A 63 -2.49 -35.48 5.84
C ALA A 63 -1.35 -34.87 6.64
N MET A 64 -0.18 -34.66 6.02
CA MET A 64 1.04 -34.21 6.67
C MET A 64 1.23 -32.69 6.62
N SER A 65 0.42 -31.95 5.85
CA SER A 65 0.41 -30.49 5.87
C SER A 65 -0.62 -29.98 6.90
N PRO A 66 -0.27 -29.05 7.80
CA PRO A 66 -1.26 -28.35 8.61
C PRO A 66 -2.28 -27.65 7.69
N ARG A 67 -3.49 -28.20 7.59
CA ARG A 67 -4.59 -27.55 6.89
C ARG A 67 -5.27 -26.61 7.87
N ARG A 68 -5.31 -25.32 7.57
CA ARG A 68 -6.23 -24.39 8.27
C ARG A 68 -7.63 -24.96 8.12
N THR A 69 -8.31 -25.21 9.23
CA THR A 69 -9.69 -25.69 9.20
C THR A 69 -10.56 -24.61 8.53
N SER A 70 -11.71 -24.97 7.97
CA SER A 70 -12.64 -23.97 7.41
C SER A 70 -13.04 -22.91 8.45
N GLU A 71 -13.05 -23.27 9.73
CA GLU A 71 -13.25 -22.39 10.87
C GLU A 71 -12.13 -21.34 11.02
N ASP A 72 -10.86 -21.74 10.91
CA ASP A 72 -9.71 -20.80 10.95
C ASP A 72 -9.75 -19.77 9.82
N LEU A 73 -10.20 -20.19 8.63
CA LEU A 73 -10.34 -19.29 7.49
C LEU A 73 -11.44 -18.26 7.73
N GLU A 74 -12.56 -18.68 8.32
CA GLU A 74 -13.68 -17.79 8.66
C GLU A 74 -13.30 -16.82 9.78
N ALA A 75 -12.56 -17.30 10.80
CA ALA A 75 -12.04 -16.48 11.88
C ALA A 75 -11.08 -15.39 11.36
N LEU A 76 -10.14 -15.76 10.49
CA LEU A 76 -9.23 -14.79 9.85
C LEU A 76 -10.00 -13.79 8.97
N GLY A 77 -11.03 -14.25 8.26
CA GLY A 77 -11.90 -13.37 7.47
C GLY A 77 -12.71 -12.39 8.32
N ARG A 78 -13.15 -12.79 9.52
CA ARG A 78 -13.79 -11.90 10.50
C ARG A 78 -12.80 -10.87 11.03
N GLU A 79 -11.64 -11.31 11.50
CA GLU A 79 -10.59 -10.43 12.04
C GLU A 79 -10.16 -9.37 11.02
N ALA A 80 -9.89 -9.75 9.77
CA ALA A 80 -9.50 -8.82 8.72
C ALA A 80 -10.58 -7.74 8.45
N ARG A 81 -11.87 -8.12 8.48
CA ARG A 81 -12.98 -7.16 8.31
C ARG A 81 -13.10 -6.23 9.51
N ASP A 82 -12.91 -6.74 10.72
CA ASP A 82 -13.01 -5.93 11.94
C ASP A 82 -11.84 -4.96 12.05
N GLU A 83 -10.64 -5.37 11.64
CA GLU A 83 -9.49 -4.47 11.56
C GLU A 83 -9.69 -3.39 10.51
N LEU A 84 -10.21 -3.73 9.33
CA LEU A 84 -10.57 -2.74 8.32
C LEU A 84 -11.60 -1.72 8.85
N ARG A 85 -12.60 -2.18 9.61
CA ARG A 85 -13.59 -1.29 10.24
C ARG A 85 -12.96 -0.38 11.30
N ARG A 86 -12.01 -0.89 12.09
CA ARG A 86 -11.27 -0.05 13.06
C ARG A 86 -10.49 1.04 12.36
N HIS A 87 -9.74 0.69 11.30
CA HIS A 87 -9.01 1.68 10.51
C HIS A 87 -9.93 2.73 9.88
N ALA A 88 -11.06 2.31 9.31
CA ALA A 88 -12.03 3.23 8.74
C ALA A 88 -12.59 4.22 9.79
N LYS A 89 -12.89 3.74 11.00
CA LYS A 89 -13.34 4.61 12.11
C LYS A 89 -12.27 5.59 12.57
N ALA A 90 -11.04 5.12 12.75
CA ALA A 90 -9.92 5.99 13.14
C ALA A 90 -9.67 7.09 12.10
N LEU A 91 -9.76 6.73 10.81
CA LEU A 91 -9.65 7.70 9.73
C LEU A 91 -10.79 8.73 9.75
N GLN A 92 -12.03 8.30 9.97
CA GLN A 92 -13.18 9.20 10.09
C GLN A 92 -13.03 10.18 11.25
N GLU A 93 -12.58 9.71 12.42
CA GLU A 93 -12.32 10.55 13.58
C GLU A 93 -11.19 11.56 13.31
N SER A 94 -10.09 11.11 12.69
CA SER A 94 -9.00 11.98 12.28
C SER A 94 -9.45 13.05 11.28
N LEU A 95 -10.32 12.71 10.33
CA LEU A 95 -10.86 13.67 9.36
C LEU A 95 -11.76 14.71 10.04
N LEU A 96 -12.59 14.29 11.00
CA LEU A 96 -13.43 15.21 11.77
C LEU A 96 -12.59 16.19 12.60
N MET A 97 -11.52 15.71 13.21
CA MET A 97 -10.58 16.55 13.96
C MET A 97 -9.91 17.59 13.05
N ILE A 98 -9.46 17.19 11.86
CA ILE A 98 -8.86 18.10 10.88
C ILE A 98 -9.89 19.13 10.42
N PHE A 99 -11.12 18.71 10.15
CA PHE A 99 -12.20 19.60 9.75
C PHE A 99 -12.45 20.70 10.80
N ASN A 100 -12.61 20.33 12.07
CA ASN A 100 -12.81 21.30 13.16
C ASN A 100 -11.62 22.28 13.29
N ARG A 101 -10.39 21.79 13.07
CA ARG A 101 -9.20 22.64 13.11
C ARG A 101 -9.17 23.63 11.94
N ILE A 102 -9.59 23.21 10.74
CA ILE A 102 -9.71 24.10 9.58
C ILE A 102 -10.76 25.18 9.84
N GLU A 103 -11.91 24.82 10.41
CA GLU A 103 -12.95 25.81 10.73
C GLU A 103 -12.45 26.85 11.74
N ALA A 104 -11.78 26.43 12.82
CA ALA A 104 -11.20 27.34 13.79
C ALA A 104 -10.18 28.30 13.17
N VAL A 105 -9.29 27.79 12.32
CA VAL A 105 -8.31 28.62 11.60
C VAL A 105 -8.99 29.59 10.64
N LYS A 106 -10.05 29.17 9.96
CA LYS A 106 -10.82 30.03 9.05
C LYS A 106 -11.48 31.17 9.80
N GLU A 107 -12.11 30.92 10.94
CA GLU A 107 -12.73 31.96 11.76
C GLU A 107 -11.70 32.97 12.28
N GLU A 108 -10.54 32.50 12.71
CA GLU A 108 -9.44 33.39 13.13
C GLU A 108 -8.91 34.22 11.96
N HIS A 109 -8.75 33.60 10.79
CA HIS A 109 -8.35 34.29 9.57
C HIS A 109 -9.36 35.38 9.18
N ASP A 110 -10.66 35.09 9.20
CA ASP A 110 -11.71 36.07 8.90
C ASP A 110 -11.66 37.27 9.87
N LYS A 111 -11.37 37.03 11.16
CA LYS A 111 -11.14 38.07 12.15
C LYS A 111 -9.89 38.90 11.82
N LEU A 112 -8.76 38.26 11.53
CA LEU A 112 -7.52 38.95 11.17
C LEU A 112 -7.68 39.79 9.91
N ASP A 113 -8.38 39.27 8.89
CA ASP A 113 -8.69 40.00 7.67
C ASP A 113 -9.56 41.23 7.92
N SER A 114 -10.58 41.10 8.77
CA SER A 114 -11.44 42.22 9.14
C SER A 114 -10.65 43.34 9.85
N ASN A 115 -9.77 42.96 10.78
CA ASN A 115 -8.89 43.90 11.49
C ASN A 115 -7.87 44.53 10.53
N ASN A 116 -7.30 43.76 9.61
CA ASN A 116 -6.34 44.26 8.63
C ASN A 116 -7.00 45.29 7.70
N LYS A 117 -8.20 45.00 7.20
CA LYS A 117 -9.01 45.96 6.44
C LYS A 117 -9.28 47.24 7.23
N PHE A 118 -9.63 47.12 8.52
CA PHE A 118 -9.84 48.27 9.40
C PHE A 118 -8.58 49.13 9.53
N LEU A 119 -7.43 48.51 9.80
CA LEU A 119 -6.15 49.21 9.92
C LEU A 119 -5.74 49.89 8.61
N GLN A 120 -5.88 49.21 7.47
CA GLN A 120 -5.60 49.81 6.17
C GLN A 120 -6.47 51.03 5.89
N LYS A 121 -7.78 50.95 6.19
CA LYS A 121 -8.69 52.09 6.06
C LYS A 121 -8.27 53.24 6.97
N TYR A 122 -7.99 52.96 8.25
CA TYR A 122 -7.58 53.97 9.23
C TYR A 122 -6.29 54.68 8.80
N ILE A 123 -5.28 53.93 8.35
CA ILE A 123 -4.03 54.48 7.82
C ILE A 123 -4.30 55.32 6.57
N GLY A 124 -5.16 54.84 5.66
CA GLY A 124 -5.56 55.58 4.47
C GLY A 124 -6.22 56.93 4.80
N ASP A 125 -7.16 56.93 5.74
CA ASP A 125 -7.85 58.13 6.22
C ASP A 125 -6.86 59.11 6.89
N LEU A 126 -5.96 58.60 7.74
CA LEU A 126 -4.94 59.40 8.42
C LEU A 126 -3.95 60.04 7.43
N MET A 127 -3.52 59.29 6.42
CA MET A 127 -2.62 59.79 5.37
C MET A 127 -3.31 60.81 4.46
N SER A 128 -4.60 60.60 4.15
CA SER A 128 -5.41 61.55 3.37
C SER A 128 -5.61 62.87 4.12
N THR A 129 -6.03 62.80 5.39
CA THR A 129 -6.21 63.99 6.25
C THR A 129 -4.90 64.72 6.52
N SER A 130 -3.78 64.01 6.67
CA SER A 130 -2.44 64.60 6.83
C SER A 130 -2.01 65.41 5.60
N LYS A 131 -2.34 64.97 4.38
CA LYS A 131 -2.06 65.74 3.14
C LYS A 131 -2.89 67.01 3.05
N ILE A 132 -4.17 66.95 3.45
CA ILE A 132 -5.09 68.09 3.41
C ILE A 132 -4.68 69.16 4.44
N THR A 133 -4.32 68.75 5.66
CA THR A 133 -3.90 69.67 6.73
C THR A 133 -2.51 70.25 6.51
N ALA A 134 -1.58 69.51 5.93
CA ALA A 134 -0.26 70.02 5.57
C ALA A 134 -0.34 71.11 4.49
N THR A 135 -1.14 70.89 3.44
CA THR A 135 -1.28 71.85 2.33
C THR A 135 -2.07 73.11 2.72
N SER A 136 -3.08 73.00 3.60
CA SER A 136 -3.81 74.17 4.11
C SER A 136 -2.95 75.08 5.00
N SER A 137 -2.01 74.53 5.77
CA SER A 137 -1.09 75.30 6.62
C SER A 137 -0.10 76.18 5.83
N THR A 138 0.25 75.79 4.59
CA THR A 138 1.20 76.53 3.74
C THR A 138 0.57 77.68 2.94
N ARG A 139 -0.77 77.71 2.77
CA ARG A 139 -1.46 78.73 1.97
C ARG A 139 -1.89 79.96 2.78
N GLY A 140 -1.81 79.93 4.11
CA GLY A 140 -2.15 81.03 5.01
C GLY A 140 -0.99 82.00 5.35
N LYS A 141 0.21 81.80 4.80
CA LYS A 141 1.36 82.72 4.93
C LYS A 141 1.71 83.32 3.57
N LYS A 142 0.89 84.25 3.08
CA LYS A 142 1.28 85.27 2.09
C LYS A 142 0.46 86.52 2.33
#